data_AF-A0A832F5M9-F1
#
_entry.id   AF-A0A832F5M9-F1
#
_cell.length_a   1.000
_cell.length_b   1.000
_cell.length_c   1.000
_cell.angle_alpha   90.00
_cell.angle_beta   90.00
_cell.angle_gamma   90.00
#
_symmetry.space_group_name_H-M   'P 1'
#
loop_
_entity.id
_entity.type
_entity.pdbx_description
1 polymer ?
#
loop_
_entity_poly.entity_id
_entity_poly.type
_entity_poly.pdbx_seq_one_letter_code
_entity_poly.pdbx_strand_id
1 'polypeptide(L)'
;MTKNLRRKHLYAWLLLGVLLPSAIVIARISVQKPVIQITKESTIAPSFPAVKTWERKDYTIVLHADENYNTVQLEWIKKSKAFFPAVNLYLIHVGDNDIERGLLVGSVGDKNNYLFSLDTAVLSNLPDHKILLHDFVRNHIIDSLNFKP
;
A
#
# COMPACT_ATOMS: atom_id res chain seq x y z
N MET A 1 -57.07 5.91 -2.59
CA MET A 1 -55.80 5.32 -2.07
C MET A 1 -56.11 4.61 -0.76
N THR A 2 -56.05 3.27 -0.72
CA THR A 2 -56.45 2.47 0.45
C THR A 2 -55.46 2.64 1.60
N LYS A 3 -55.94 2.71 2.86
CA LYS A 3 -55.13 2.93 4.08
C LYS A 3 -53.88 2.05 4.17
N ASN A 4 -53.93 0.85 3.59
CA ASN A 4 -52.84 -0.11 3.61
C ASN A 4 -51.62 0.33 2.76
N LEU A 5 -51.85 1.04 1.64
CA LEU A 5 -50.78 1.54 0.78
C LEU A 5 -49.97 2.65 1.48
N ARG A 6 -50.65 3.56 2.19
CA ARG A 6 -50.02 4.64 2.97
C ARG A 6 -49.11 4.10 4.07
N ARG A 7 -49.53 3.02 4.75
CA ARG A 7 -48.75 2.41 5.83
C ARG A 7 -47.47 1.77 5.30
N LYS A 8 -47.54 1.05 4.18
CA LYS A 8 -46.35 0.48 3.51
C LYS A 8 -45.38 1.55 3.03
N HIS A 9 -45.90 2.66 2.48
CA HIS A 9 -45.06 3.78 2.06
C HIS A 9 -44.32 4.43 3.24
N LEU A 10 -45.00 4.59 4.37
CA LEU A 10 -44.40 5.18 5.57
C LEU A 10 -43.32 4.28 6.17
N TYR A 11 -43.52 2.96 6.16
CA TYR A 11 -42.47 1.99 6.53
C TYR A 11 -41.28 2.03 5.57
N ALA A 12 -41.50 2.14 4.26
CA ALA A 12 -40.41 2.25 3.29
C ALA A 12 -39.57 3.52 3.53
N TRP A 13 -40.21 4.66 3.82
CA TRP A 13 -39.53 5.91 4.14
C TRP A 13 -38.77 5.84 5.47
N LEU A 14 -39.34 5.23 6.51
CA LEU A 14 -38.66 4.98 7.78
C LEU A 14 -37.42 4.11 7.59
N LEU A 15 -37.57 3.02 6.83
CA LEU A 15 -36.50 2.07 6.58
C LEU A 15 -35.38 2.72 5.76
N LEU A 16 -35.71 3.51 4.74
CA LEU A 16 -34.76 4.31 3.97
C LEU A 16 -34.04 5.36 4.84
N GLY A 17 -34.77 6.02 5.73
CA GLY A 17 -34.24 7.01 6.66
C GLY A 17 -33.23 6.45 7.66
N VAL A 18 -33.33 5.15 8.00
CA VAL A 18 -32.35 4.44 8.82
C VAL A 18 -31.21 3.86 7.98
N LEU A 19 -31.50 3.36 6.78
CA LEU A 19 -30.50 2.72 5.93
C LEU A 19 -29.46 3.72 5.42
N LEU A 20 -29.88 4.93 5.02
CA LEU A 20 -28.98 5.98 4.53
C LEU A 20 -27.84 6.34 5.50
N PRO A 21 -28.11 6.73 6.76
CA PRO A 21 -27.03 7.06 7.71
C PRO A 21 -26.17 5.83 8.05
N SER A 22 -26.77 4.64 8.16
CA SER A 22 -26.01 3.41 8.40
C SER A 22 -25.03 3.10 7.26
N ALA A 23 -25.45 3.27 6.00
CA ALA A 23 -24.62 3.05 4.83
C ALA A 23 -23.45 4.05 4.78
N ILE A 24 -23.68 5.31 5.17
CA ILE A 24 -22.62 6.33 5.25
C ILE A 24 -21.58 5.95 6.32
N VAL A 25 -22.00 5.49 7.49
CA VAL A 25 -21.08 5.07 8.57
C VAL A 25 -20.28 3.84 8.14
N ILE A 26 -20.93 2.84 7.55
CA ILE A 26 -20.26 1.63 7.05
C ILE A 26 -19.26 1.99 5.95
N ALA A 27 -19.65 2.84 5.00
CA ALA A 27 -18.75 3.29 3.94
C ALA A 27 -17.53 4.03 4.52
N ARG A 28 -17.73 4.91 5.50
CA ARG A 28 -16.63 5.61 6.19
C ARG A 28 -15.64 4.66 6.87
N ILE A 29 -16.12 3.60 7.50
CA ILE A 29 -15.26 2.59 8.15
C ILE A 29 -14.56 1.72 7.10
N SER A 30 -15.22 1.45 5.97
CA SER A 30 -14.70 0.58 4.91
C SER A 30 -13.65 1.24 4.02
N VAL A 31 -13.60 2.58 3.93
CA VAL A 31 -12.55 3.27 3.16
C VAL A 31 -11.24 3.18 3.94
N GLN A 32 -10.49 2.13 3.65
CA GLN A 32 -9.10 2.03 4.05
C GLN A 32 -8.31 3.18 3.40
N LYS A 33 -7.36 3.71 4.16
CA LYS A 33 -6.60 4.96 3.94
C LYS A 33 -6.27 5.28 2.47
N PRO A 34 -6.19 6.57 2.09
CA PRO A 34 -5.82 6.95 0.73
C PRO A 34 -4.48 6.32 0.34
N VAL A 35 -4.48 5.59 -0.79
CA VAL A 35 -3.27 5.10 -1.43
C VAL A 35 -2.60 6.33 -2.07
N ILE A 36 -1.52 6.81 -1.44
CA ILE A 36 -0.88 8.09 -1.84
C ILE A 36 -0.08 7.95 -3.14
N GLN A 37 0.20 6.73 -3.61
CA GLN A 37 1.09 6.53 -4.75
C GLN A 37 0.45 5.70 -5.86
N ILE A 38 0.38 6.32 -7.04
CA ILE A 38 -0.01 5.67 -8.29
C ILE A 38 1.11 4.69 -8.64
N THR A 39 0.87 3.39 -8.43
CA THR A 39 1.74 2.32 -8.93
C THR A 39 1.96 2.54 -10.42
N LYS A 40 3.17 2.95 -10.81
CA LYS A 40 3.56 2.99 -12.21
C LYS A 40 4.18 1.64 -12.55
N GLU A 41 3.65 1.02 -13.58
CA GLU A 41 4.26 -0.17 -14.13
C GLU A 41 5.63 0.18 -14.68
N SER A 42 6.64 -0.62 -14.33
CA SER A 42 8.03 -0.38 -14.69
C SER A 42 8.29 -0.75 -16.15
N THR A 43 7.64 -0.05 -17.08
CA THR A 43 8.06 0.00 -18.50
C THR A 43 9.15 1.06 -18.69
N ILE A 44 9.40 1.89 -17.68
CA ILE A 44 10.37 2.98 -17.67
C ILE A 44 11.61 2.49 -16.93
N ALA A 45 12.79 2.67 -17.53
CA ALA A 45 14.07 2.36 -16.88
C ALA A 45 14.24 3.18 -15.58
N PRO A 46 14.90 2.63 -14.55
CA PRO A 46 15.20 3.39 -13.34
C PRO A 46 15.99 4.64 -13.71
N SER A 47 15.58 5.79 -13.17
CA SER A 47 16.14 7.08 -13.58
C SER A 47 17.46 7.41 -12.87
N PHE A 48 17.81 6.65 -11.83
CA PHE A 48 18.91 6.94 -10.90
C PHE A 48 19.76 5.69 -10.63
N PRO A 49 21.03 5.85 -10.21
CA PRO A 49 21.91 4.72 -9.88
C PRO A 49 21.41 3.94 -8.65
N ALA A 50 21.72 2.64 -8.62
CA ALA A 50 21.43 1.78 -7.48
C ALA A 50 22.38 2.09 -6.30
N VAL A 51 21.80 2.39 -5.14
CA VAL A 51 22.52 2.71 -3.90
C VAL A 51 22.56 1.51 -2.95
N LYS A 52 21.48 0.72 -2.90
CA LYS A 52 21.39 -0.45 -2.03
C LYS A 52 20.55 -1.54 -2.68
N THR A 53 20.99 -2.78 -2.54
CA THR A 53 20.28 -3.95 -3.09
C THR A 53 20.05 -4.96 -1.98
N TRP A 54 18.80 -5.40 -1.84
CA TRP A 54 18.43 -6.52 -0.98
C TRP A 54 18.06 -7.71 -1.85
N GLU A 55 18.97 -8.68 -1.90
CA GLU A 55 18.70 -9.94 -2.55
C GLU A 55 18.00 -10.91 -1.60
N ARG A 56 16.92 -11.50 -2.11
CA ARG A 56 16.23 -12.64 -1.51
C ARG A 56 16.13 -13.75 -2.54
N LYS A 57 15.71 -14.92 -2.07
CA LYS A 57 15.53 -16.10 -2.92
C LYS A 57 14.50 -15.84 -4.03
N ASP A 58 13.39 -15.19 -3.70
CA ASP A 58 12.23 -15.08 -4.58
C ASP A 58 12.03 -13.69 -5.21
N TYR A 59 12.75 -12.68 -4.70
CA TYR A 59 12.69 -11.31 -5.18
C TYR A 59 13.98 -10.55 -4.91
N THR A 60 14.08 -9.35 -5.47
CA THR A 60 15.14 -8.39 -5.19
C THR A 60 14.53 -7.02 -5.08
N ILE A 61 14.94 -6.27 -4.07
CA ILE A 61 14.61 -4.85 -3.96
C ILE A 61 15.87 -4.05 -4.22
N VAL A 62 15.78 -3.05 -5.07
CA VAL A 62 16.86 -2.10 -5.34
C VAL A 62 16.39 -0.71 -4.95
N LEU A 63 17.19 -0.04 -4.14
CA LEU A 63 17.02 1.38 -3.84
C LEU A 63 17.86 2.18 -4.82
N HIS A 64 17.22 3.07 -5.56
CA HIS A 64 17.87 4.04 -6.43
C HIS A 64 17.75 5.42 -5.80
N ALA A 65 18.84 6.19 -5.81
CA ALA A 65 18.83 7.56 -5.32
C ALA A 65 19.65 8.46 -6.21
N ASP A 66 19.27 9.73 -6.26
CA ASP A 66 20.12 10.80 -6.75
C ASP A 66 21.31 11.06 -5.80
N GLU A 67 22.38 11.71 -6.27
CA GLU A 67 23.60 12.01 -5.51
C GLU A 67 23.29 12.73 -4.18
N ASN A 68 22.23 13.54 -4.16
CA ASN A 68 21.79 14.30 -2.99
C ASN A 68 20.65 13.65 -2.19
N TYR A 69 20.22 12.42 -2.54
CA TYR A 69 19.05 11.74 -1.95
C TYR A 69 17.75 12.55 -2.01
N ASN A 70 17.67 13.56 -2.89
CA ASN A 70 16.47 14.39 -3.06
C ASN A 70 15.34 13.62 -3.74
N THR A 71 15.69 12.62 -4.56
CA THR A 71 14.72 11.70 -5.17
C THR A 71 15.21 10.30 -4.92
N VAL A 72 14.31 9.44 -4.43
CA VAL A 72 14.58 8.02 -4.26
C VAL A 72 13.48 7.21 -4.90
N GLN A 73 13.88 6.15 -5.57
CA GLN A 73 13.01 5.18 -6.19
C GLN A 73 13.32 3.79 -5.62
N LEU A 74 12.28 3.00 -5.45
CA LEU A 74 12.37 1.62 -5.03
C LEU A 74 11.95 0.74 -6.19
N GLU A 75 12.89 -0.04 -6.70
CA GLU A 75 12.62 -1.07 -7.70
C GLU A 75 12.39 -2.40 -7.00
N TRP A 76 11.29 -3.06 -7.36
CA TRP A 76 11.01 -4.44 -6.99
C TRP A 76 11.19 -5.32 -8.24
N ILE A 77 11.98 -6.38 -8.11
CA ILE A 77 12.26 -7.36 -9.16
C ILE A 77 11.85 -8.75 -8.67
N LYS A 78 10.85 -9.35 -9.32
CA LYS A 78 10.37 -10.70 -9.01
C LYS A 78 11.27 -11.74 -9.66
N LYS A 79 11.90 -12.62 -8.86
CA LYS A 79 12.75 -13.73 -9.36
C LYS A 79 11.94 -15.00 -9.64
N SER A 80 10.90 -15.25 -8.84
CA SER A 80 10.06 -16.46 -8.95
C SER A 80 8.59 -16.11 -9.18
N LYS A 81 7.95 -16.77 -10.15
CA LYS A 81 6.51 -16.63 -10.43
C LYS A 81 5.63 -17.11 -9.28
N ALA A 82 6.13 -18.02 -8.45
CA ALA A 82 5.31 -18.78 -7.50
C ALA A 82 5.01 -18.03 -6.18
N PHE A 83 5.70 -16.94 -5.86
CA PHE A 83 5.87 -16.61 -4.45
C PHE A 83 4.78 -15.70 -3.86
N PHE A 84 4.22 -14.71 -4.58
CA PHE A 84 3.07 -13.94 -4.07
C PHE A 84 2.16 -13.43 -5.20
N PRO A 85 0.82 -13.60 -5.08
CA PRO A 85 -0.14 -13.04 -6.02
C PRO A 85 -0.20 -11.52 -5.90
N ALA A 86 -0.06 -10.98 -4.68
CA ALA A 86 0.11 -9.56 -4.45
C ALA A 86 0.66 -9.24 -3.04
N VAL A 87 1.50 -8.22 -2.93
CA VAL A 87 2.18 -7.79 -1.70
C VAL A 87 2.14 -6.27 -1.60
N ASN A 88 1.86 -5.76 -0.41
CA ASN A 88 1.95 -4.34 -0.11
C ASN A 88 3.29 -4.01 0.55
N LEU A 89 3.89 -2.92 0.11
CA LEU A 89 5.11 -2.35 0.66
C LEU A 89 4.70 -1.21 1.60
N TYR A 90 4.92 -1.40 2.88
CA TYR A 90 4.70 -0.35 3.88
C TYR A 90 6.04 0.18 4.37
N LEU A 91 6.13 1.49 4.47
CA LEU A 91 7.25 2.14 5.12
C LEU A 91 6.87 2.49 6.55
N ILE A 92 7.67 2.03 7.51
CA ILE A 92 7.44 2.27 8.94
C ILE A 92 8.73 2.63 9.64
N HIS A 93 8.63 3.20 10.84
CA HIS A 93 9.78 3.47 11.69
C HIS A 93 10.44 2.17 12.17
N VAL A 94 11.76 2.19 12.34
CA VAL A 94 12.51 1.08 12.92
C VAL A 94 12.07 0.88 14.37
N GLY A 95 11.55 -0.31 14.68
CA GLY A 95 11.01 -0.66 16.00
C GLY A 95 9.49 -0.87 16.00
N ASP A 96 8.77 -0.27 15.04
CA ASP A 96 7.38 -0.64 14.79
C ASP A 96 7.31 -1.94 13.99
N ASN A 97 6.22 -2.70 14.16
CA ASN A 97 5.87 -3.86 13.34
C ASN A 97 4.41 -3.81 12.88
N ASP A 98 3.75 -2.67 13.08
CA ASP A 98 2.35 -2.50 12.78
C ASP A 98 2.17 -1.74 11.46
N ILE A 99 1.53 -2.39 10.49
CA ILE A 99 1.22 -1.80 9.18
C ILE A 99 0.29 -0.60 9.30
N GLU A 100 -0.51 -0.51 10.38
CA GLU A 100 -1.42 0.62 10.59
C GLU A 100 -0.67 1.92 10.89
N ARG A 101 0.57 1.84 11.36
CA ARG A 101 1.44 3.00 11.57
C ARG A 101 2.27 3.36 10.33
N GLY A 102 2.20 2.53 9.29
CA GLY A 102 3.00 2.67 8.09
C GLY A 102 2.36 3.52 7.00
N LEU A 103 3.24 4.10 6.19
CA LEU A 103 2.89 4.71 4.92
C LEU A 103 2.91 3.63 3.83
N LEU A 104 1.81 3.46 3.10
CA LEU A 104 1.79 2.56 1.94
C LEU A 104 2.60 3.19 0.80
N VAL A 105 3.70 2.53 0.43
CA VAL A 105 4.56 2.89 -0.70
C VAL A 105 3.96 2.40 -2.01
N GLY A 106 3.42 1.19 -2.00
CA GLY A 106 2.76 0.64 -3.18
C GLY A 106 2.43 -0.84 -3.05
N SER A 107 1.81 -1.35 -4.11
CA SER A 107 1.40 -2.74 -4.20
C SER A 107 2.07 -3.40 -5.40
N VAL A 108 2.71 -4.53 -5.14
CA VAL A 108 3.28 -5.45 -6.11
C VAL A 108 2.24 -6.52 -6.41
N GLY A 109 2.07 -6.89 -7.68
CA GLY A 109 1.17 -7.96 -8.12
C GLY A 109 1.91 -8.96 -9.00
N ASP A 110 1.28 -9.35 -10.11
CA ASP A 110 1.79 -10.40 -10.99
C ASP A 110 2.92 -9.99 -11.93
N LYS A 111 3.26 -8.69 -12.02
CA LYS A 111 4.28 -8.21 -12.96
C LYS A 111 5.68 -8.54 -12.46
N ASN A 112 6.62 -8.57 -13.40
CA ASN A 112 8.01 -8.91 -13.09
C ASN A 112 8.67 -7.79 -12.28
N ASN A 113 8.56 -6.54 -12.74
CA ASN A 113 9.22 -5.40 -12.11
C ASN A 113 8.24 -4.27 -11.80
N TYR A 114 8.45 -3.62 -10.66
CA TYR A 114 7.70 -2.44 -10.22
C TYR A 114 8.67 -1.35 -9.77
N LEU A 115 8.33 -0.09 -10.04
CA LEU A 115 9.13 1.05 -9.62
C LEU A 115 8.23 2.02 -8.83
N PHE A 116 8.66 2.34 -7.61
CA PHE A 116 7.92 3.19 -6.68
C PHE A 116 8.76 4.41 -6.34
N SER A 117 8.22 5.62 -6.53
CA SER A 117 8.91 6.84 -6.08
C SER A 117 8.63 7.06 -4.61
N LEU A 118 9.65 7.23 -3.77
CA LEU A 118 9.50 7.59 -2.37
C LEU A 118 9.38 9.12 -2.22
N ASP A 119 8.54 9.57 -1.29
CA ASP A 119 8.33 11.00 -1.05
C ASP A 119 9.56 11.63 -0.36
N THR A 120 9.86 12.87 -0.74
CA THR A 120 10.93 13.73 -0.19
C THR A 120 10.80 13.98 1.31
N ALA A 121 9.60 14.00 1.86
CA ALA A 121 9.38 14.16 3.31
C ALA A 121 9.89 12.95 4.12
N VAL A 122 9.91 11.78 3.49
CA VAL A 122 10.38 10.53 4.09
C VAL A 122 11.90 10.39 3.98
N LEU A 123 12.48 11.01 2.95
CA LEU A 123 13.89 10.91 2.59
C LEU A 123 14.85 11.43 3.67
N SER A 124 14.44 12.44 4.43
CA SER A 124 15.28 13.06 5.47
C SER A 124 15.60 12.10 6.63
N ASN A 125 14.73 11.12 6.88
CA ASN A 125 14.83 10.18 8.02
C ASN A 125 14.93 8.72 7.56
N LEU A 126 15.35 8.47 6.33
CA LEU A 126 15.41 7.13 5.73
C LEU A 126 16.10 6.06 6.61
N PRO A 127 17.22 6.36 7.32
CA PRO A 127 17.89 5.38 8.20
C PRO A 127 17.02 4.89 9.35
N ASP A 128 16.07 5.70 9.81
CA ASP A 128 15.18 5.36 10.92
C ASP A 128 13.91 4.69 10.43
N HIS A 129 13.82 4.36 9.15
CA HIS A 129 12.71 3.61 8.58
C HIS A 129 13.15 2.21 8.15
N LYS A 130 12.15 1.37 7.92
CA LYS A 130 12.27 0.06 7.29
C LYS A 130 11.06 -0.19 6.41
N ILE A 131 11.21 -1.07 5.43
CA ILE A 131 10.11 -1.53 4.58
C ILE A 131 9.57 -2.82 5.17
N LEU A 132 8.26 -2.88 5.40
CA LEU A 132 7.54 -4.12 5.65
C LEU A 132 6.87 -4.60 4.37
N LEU A 133 7.02 -5.90 4.13
CA LEU A 133 6.34 -6.62 3.08
C LEU A 133 5.14 -7.32 3.70
N HIS A 134 3.95 -6.93 3.29
CA HIS A 134 2.69 -7.45 3.82
C HIS A 134 1.92 -8.19 2.73
N ASP A 135 1.61 -9.45 2.99
CA ASP A 135 0.67 -10.21 2.17
C ASP A 135 -0.75 -9.82 2.59
N PHE A 136 -1.45 -9.03 1.77
CA PHE A 136 -2.82 -8.65 2.09
C PHE A 136 -3.82 -9.79 1.93
N VAL A 137 -3.49 -10.83 1.15
CA VAL A 137 -4.38 -11.98 0.94
C VAL A 137 -4.37 -12.87 2.18
N ARG A 138 -3.19 -13.09 2.75
CA ARG A 138 -3.00 -13.94 3.94
C ARG A 138 -2.92 -13.14 5.25
N ASN A 139 -3.01 -11.82 5.17
CA ASN A 139 -2.91 -10.87 6.27
C ASN A 139 -1.74 -11.13 7.23
N HIS A 140 -0.52 -11.27 6.69
CA HIS A 140 0.69 -11.44 7.51
C HIS A 140 1.88 -10.70 6.91
N ILE A 141 2.86 -10.43 7.76
CA ILE A 141 4.13 -9.83 7.35
C ILE A 141 5.03 -10.94 6.82
N ILE A 142 5.49 -10.77 5.58
CA ILE A 142 6.38 -11.70 4.88
C ILE A 142 7.83 -11.47 5.30
N ASP A 143 8.28 -10.22 5.21
CA ASP A 143 9.67 -9.84 5.45
C ASP A 143 9.75 -8.37 5.88
N SER A 144 10.88 -8.00 6.46
CA SER A 144 11.20 -6.63 6.87
C SER A 144 12.61 -6.27 6.41
N LEU A 145 12.76 -5.12 5.76
CA LEU A 145 14.01 -4.66 5.16
C LEU A 145 14.42 -3.32 5.76
N ASN A 146 15.55 -3.32 6.47
CA ASN A 146 16.08 -2.11 7.08
C ASN A 146 16.96 -1.33 6.09
N PHE A 147 16.83 0.00 6.11
CA PHE A 147 17.71 0.89 5.36
C PHE A 147 19.09 1.05 6.01
N LYS A 148 19.19 0.89 7.33
CA LYS A 148 20.48 0.77 8.03
C LYS A 148 21.28 -0.45 7.52
N PRO A 149 22.62 -0.34 7.39
CA PRO A 149 23.48 -1.46 7.07
C PRO A 149 23.42 -2.55 8.15
#